data_AF-A0A9W5VSM7-F1
#
_entry.id   AF-A0A9W5VSM7-F1
#
_cell.length_a   1.000
_cell.length_b   1.000
_cell.length_c   1.000
_cell.angle_alpha   90.00
_cell.angle_beta   90.00
_cell.angle_gamma   90.00
#
_symmetry.space_group_name_H-M   'P 1'
#
loop_
_entity.id
_entity.type
_entity.pdbx_description
1 polymer ?
#
loop_
_entity_poly.entity_id
_entity_poly.type
_entity_poly.pdbx_seq_one_letter_code
_entity_poly.pdbx_strand_id
1 'polypeptide(L)'
;MQIRPQVSEYSSYYATYTNLVSDGNIIHILEQQMKETNLLLKEISDSEGLFRYAPTKWSIKEVMGHIADTERIMAYRLLSIAWNFQAIMMICMFLELLLISNQCKIFLRI
;
A
#
# COMPACT_ATOMS: atom_id res chain seq x y z
N MET A 1 -0.45 -4.13 18.22
CA MET A 1 -0.44 -2.69 17.88
C MET A 1 -1.68 -2.42 17.02
N GLN A 2 -2.78 -1.95 17.62
CA GLN A 2 -4.10 -1.83 16.94
C GLN A 2 -4.57 -0.38 16.79
N ILE A 3 -3.71 0.60 17.07
CA ILE A 3 -4.07 2.01 17.18
C ILE A 3 -3.20 2.80 16.21
N ARG A 4 -3.78 3.83 15.58
CA ARG A 4 -3.08 4.78 14.70
C ARG A 4 -1.85 5.36 15.41
N PRO A 5 -0.69 5.43 14.75
CA PRO A 5 0.51 5.98 15.35
C PRO A 5 0.35 7.47 15.64
N GLN A 6 0.95 7.93 16.73
CA GLN A 6 1.03 9.33 17.09
C GLN A 6 1.99 10.08 16.15
N VAL A 7 1.80 11.39 15.99
CA VAL A 7 2.61 12.21 15.06
C VAL A 7 4.11 12.16 15.40
N SER A 8 4.47 11.91 16.66
CA SER A 8 5.87 11.75 17.10
C SER A 8 6.51 10.41 16.69
N GLU A 9 5.72 9.45 16.21
CA GLU A 9 6.17 8.10 15.91
C GLU A 9 6.57 7.90 14.43
N TYR A 10 6.32 8.89 13.57
CA TYR A 10 6.66 8.87 12.15
C TYR A 10 7.11 10.25 11.65
N SER A 11 7.85 10.26 10.54
CA SER A 11 8.25 11.51 9.88
C SER A 11 7.02 12.25 9.33
N SER A 12 6.99 13.58 9.43
CA SER A 12 5.86 14.41 8.95
C SER A 12 5.50 14.18 7.48
N TYR A 13 6.46 13.71 6.67
CA TYR A 13 6.24 13.27 5.30
C TYR A 13 5.09 12.24 5.18
N TYR A 14 4.95 11.34 6.16
CA TYR A 14 3.93 10.30 6.14
C TYR A 14 2.57 10.71 6.70
N ALA A 15 2.45 11.93 7.25
CA ALA A 15 1.21 12.42 7.86
C ALA A 15 0.03 12.46 6.87
N THR A 16 0.30 12.80 5.61
CA THR A 16 -0.72 12.78 4.56
C THR A 16 -1.33 11.39 4.41
N TYR A 17 -0.53 10.34 4.56
CA TYR A 17 -0.96 8.96 4.32
C TYR A 17 -1.55 8.28 5.56
N THR A 18 -1.07 8.60 6.76
CA THR A 18 -1.69 8.17 8.02
C THR A 18 -3.13 8.66 8.11
N ASN A 19 -3.38 9.87 7.60
CA ASN A 19 -4.69 10.51 7.61
C ASN A 19 -5.67 9.92 6.58
N LEU A 20 -5.21 9.18 5.57
CA LEU A 20 -6.08 8.52 4.59
C LEU A 20 -6.69 7.20 5.11
N VAL A 21 -6.16 6.66 6.21
CA VAL A 21 -6.71 5.47 6.86
C VAL A 21 -7.94 5.88 7.68
N SER A 22 -8.99 5.08 7.69
CA SER A 22 -10.07 5.30 8.67
C SER A 22 -9.61 4.93 10.08
N ASP A 23 -10.20 5.55 11.10
CA ASP A 23 -10.00 5.09 12.48
C ASP A 23 -10.64 3.69 12.67
N GLY A 24 -9.97 2.83 13.44
CA GLY A 24 -10.46 1.49 13.76
C GLY A 24 -9.37 0.44 13.90
N ASN A 25 -9.79 -0.82 13.96
CA ASN A 25 -8.87 -1.95 14.02
C ASN A 25 -8.14 -2.11 12.68
N ILE A 26 -6.83 -1.90 12.69
CA ILE A 26 -6.01 -1.92 11.48
C ILE A 26 -6.02 -3.27 10.74
N ILE A 27 -6.11 -4.40 11.47
CA ILE A 27 -6.15 -5.73 10.86
C ILE A 27 -7.45 -5.88 10.06
N HIS A 28 -8.57 -5.47 10.64
CA HIS A 28 -9.86 -5.50 9.95
C HIS A 28 -9.87 -4.60 8.70
N ILE A 29 -9.30 -3.40 8.81
CA ILE A 29 -9.19 -2.47 7.67
C ILE A 29 -8.39 -3.11 6.54
N LEU A 30 -7.25 -3.75 6.84
CA LEU A 30 -6.44 -4.44 5.84
C LEU A 30 -7.14 -5.65 5.22
N GLU A 31 -7.82 -6.47 6.02
CA GLU A 31 -8.60 -7.61 5.50
C GLU A 31 -9.68 -7.14 4.52
N GLN A 32 -10.35 -6.03 4.84
CA GLN A 32 -11.38 -5.45 4.00
C GLN A 32 -10.78 -4.86 2.72
N GLN A 33 -9.70 -4.10 2.83
CA GLN A 33 -8.98 -3.53 1.68
C GLN A 33 -8.47 -4.61 0.73
N MET A 34 -7.98 -5.73 1.25
CA MET A 34 -7.57 -6.88 0.45
C MET A 34 -8.75 -7.49 -0.31
N LYS A 35 -9.92 -7.63 0.32
CA LYS A 35 -11.13 -8.13 -0.35
C LYS A 35 -11.59 -7.19 -1.45
N GLU A 36 -11.68 -5.90 -1.18
CA GLU A 36 -12.07 -4.87 -2.15
C GLU A 36 -11.13 -4.83 -3.36
N THR A 37 -9.81 -4.87 -3.10
CA THR A 37 -8.80 -4.88 -4.16
C THR A 37 -8.92 -6.14 -5.02
N ASN A 38 -9.11 -7.30 -4.41
CA ASN A 38 -9.31 -8.55 -5.16
C ASN A 38 -10.59 -8.53 -6.01
N LEU A 39 -11.68 -7.96 -5.50
CA LEU A 39 -12.91 -7.82 -6.27
C LEU A 39 -12.71 -6.91 -7.48
N LEU A 40 -12.09 -5.74 -7.28
CA LEU A 40 -11.79 -4.80 -8.35
C LEU A 40 -10.93 -5.44 -9.46
N LEU A 41 -9.89 -6.19 -9.08
CA LEU A 41 -8.97 -6.80 -10.04
C LEU A 41 -9.57 -8.02 -10.77
N LYS A 42 -10.52 -8.73 -10.15
CA LYS A 42 -11.18 -9.88 -10.77
C LYS A 42 -12.05 -9.48 -11.97
N GLU A 43 -12.57 -8.26 -11.97
CA GLU A 43 -13.42 -7.76 -13.06
C GLU A 43 -12.60 -7.27 -14.27
N ILE A 44 -11.28 -7.13 -14.13
CA ILE A 44 -10.40 -6.62 -15.17
C ILE A 44 -9.97 -7.76 -16.11
N SER A 45 -10.32 -7.66 -17.38
CA SER A 45 -9.85 -8.56 -18.43
C SER A 45 -8.36 -8.40 -18.72
N ASP A 46 -7.77 -9.39 -19.38
CA ASP A 46 -6.34 -9.37 -19.72
C ASP A 46 -5.95 -8.17 -20.60
N SER A 47 -6.85 -7.80 -21.52
CA SER A 47 -6.73 -6.62 -22.39
C SER A 47 -6.86 -5.31 -21.65
N GLU A 48 -7.80 -5.20 -20.71
CA GLU A 48 -7.94 -4.02 -19.85
C GLU A 48 -6.72 -3.85 -18.94
N GLY A 49 -6.11 -4.96 -18.50
CA GLY A 49 -4.86 -4.95 -17.75
C GLY A 49 -3.70 -4.25 -18.47
N LEU A 50 -3.72 -4.21 -19.81
CA LEU A 50 -2.72 -3.54 -20.65
C LEU A 50 -3.04 -2.07 -20.94
N PHE A 51 -4.23 -1.60 -20.56
CA PHE A 51 -4.66 -0.22 -20.77
C PHE A 51 -3.74 0.77 -20.06
N ARG A 52 -3.39 1.85 -20.77
CA ARG A 52 -2.65 3.01 -20.26
C ARG A 52 -3.36 4.29 -20.71
N TYR A 53 -3.62 5.22 -19.80
CA TYR A 53 -4.34 6.45 -20.15
C TYR A 53 -3.46 7.47 -20.89
N ALA A 54 -2.13 7.30 -20.87
CA ALA A 54 -1.20 8.10 -21.67
C ALA A 54 0.06 7.30 -22.05
N PRO A 55 0.78 7.66 -23.12
CA PRO A 55 1.90 6.87 -23.65
C PRO A 55 3.03 6.58 -22.65
N THR A 56 3.29 7.50 -21.72
CA THR A 56 4.38 7.40 -20.72
C THR A 56 3.91 6.87 -19.36
N LYS A 57 2.67 6.43 -19.25
CA LYS A 57 2.06 5.98 -17.99
C LYS A 57 2.02 4.46 -17.92
N TRP A 58 2.07 3.97 -16.70
CA TRP A 58 1.98 2.54 -16.42
C TRP A 58 0.59 2.02 -16.77
N SER A 59 0.58 0.80 -17.31
CA SER A 59 -0.60 -0.02 -17.42
C SER A 59 -1.04 -0.55 -16.05
N ILE A 60 -2.28 -1.02 -15.95
CA ILE A 60 -2.81 -1.61 -14.72
C ILE A 60 -1.93 -2.77 -14.24
N LYS A 61 -1.46 -3.62 -15.16
CA LYS A 61 -0.54 -4.72 -14.84
C LYS A 61 0.81 -4.25 -14.30
N GLU A 62 1.39 -3.20 -14.88
CA GLU A 62 2.66 -2.63 -14.39
C GLU A 62 2.50 -2.01 -13.00
N VAL A 63 1.39 -1.30 -12.76
CA VAL A 63 1.04 -0.80 -11.43
C VAL A 63 0.98 -1.96 -10.44
N MET A 64 0.20 -3.02 -10.74
CA MET A 64 0.05 -4.18 -9.86
C MET A 64 1.38 -4.90 -9.58
N GLY A 65 2.26 -5.01 -10.57
CA GLY A 65 3.61 -5.53 -10.38
C GLY A 65 4.41 -4.70 -9.39
N HIS A 66 4.39 -3.37 -9.54
CA HIS A 66 5.08 -2.46 -8.64
C HIS A 66 4.56 -2.53 -7.19
N ILE A 67 3.23 -2.67 -7.00
CA ILE A 67 2.66 -2.90 -5.66
C ILE A 67 3.27 -4.19 -5.07
N ALA A 68 3.13 -5.31 -5.78
CA ALA A 68 3.58 -6.61 -5.30
C ALA A 68 5.08 -6.64 -4.94
N ASP A 69 5.92 -5.98 -5.75
CA ASP A 69 7.36 -5.88 -5.46
C ASP A 69 7.62 -5.07 -4.19
N THR A 70 6.89 -3.97 -3.99
CA THR A 70 7.02 -3.18 -2.77
C THR A 70 6.53 -3.95 -1.54
N GLU A 71 5.40 -4.67 -1.64
CA GLU A 71 4.91 -5.52 -0.54
C GLU A 71 5.94 -6.57 -0.12
N ARG A 72 6.59 -7.24 -1.09
CA ARG A 72 7.65 -8.22 -0.81
C ARG A 72 8.83 -7.61 -0.08
N ILE A 73 9.30 -6.44 -0.52
CA ILE A 73 10.41 -5.73 0.13
C ILE A 73 10.03 -5.33 1.56
N MET A 74 8.80 -4.86 1.78
CA MET A 74 8.33 -4.52 3.11
C MET A 74 8.19 -5.75 4.01
N ALA A 75 7.61 -6.84 3.51
CA ALA A 75 7.52 -8.09 4.25
C ALA A 75 8.91 -8.61 4.66
N TYR A 76 9.87 -8.55 3.74
CA TYR A 76 11.26 -8.90 4.02
C TYR A 76 11.87 -8.02 5.12
N ARG A 77 11.73 -6.69 5.02
CA ARG A 77 12.22 -5.75 6.05
C ARG A 77 11.60 -6.05 7.42
N LEU A 78 10.30 -6.36 7.48
CA LEU A 78 9.60 -6.68 8.72
C LEU A 78 10.16 -7.94 9.35
N LEU A 79 10.40 -8.97 8.52
CA LEU A 79 11.00 -10.23 8.94
C LEU A 79 12.42 -10.02 9.46
N SER A 80 13.23 -9.23 8.77
CA SER A 80 14.60 -8.89 9.23
C SER A 80 14.59 -8.22 10.60
N ILE A 81 13.68 -7.27 10.83
CA ILE A 81 13.51 -6.60 12.13
C ILE A 81 13.10 -7.61 13.21
N ALA A 82 12.11 -8.46 12.92
CA ALA A 82 11.66 -9.50 13.84
C ALA A 82 12.78 -10.49 14.20
N TRP A 83 13.76 -10.65 13.32
CA TRP A 83 14.95 -11.48 13.52
C TRP A 83 16.17 -10.71 14.05
N ASN A 84 15.99 -9.49 14.58
CA ASN A 84 17.06 -8.63 15.13
C ASN A 84 18.18 -8.29 14.14
N PHE A 85 17.93 -8.38 12.83
CA PHE A 85 18.76 -7.67 11.87
C PHE A 85 18.36 -6.19 11.92
N GLN A 86 19.16 -5.40 12.64
CA GLN A 86 18.94 -3.99 12.98
C GLN A 86 18.41 -3.16 11.80
N ALA A 87 17.16 -2.71 11.88
CA ALA A 87 16.63 -1.60 11.08
C ALA A 87 15.48 -0.91 11.80
N ILE A 88 15.76 0.29 12.32
CA ILE A 88 14.80 1.23 12.90
C ILE A 88 13.84 1.67 11.77
N MET A 89 12.63 1.09 11.65
CA MET A 89 11.52 1.69 10.86
C MET A 89 10.19 0.91 10.91
N MET A 90 9.72 0.47 12.07
CA MET A 90 8.47 -0.31 12.14
C MET A 90 7.20 0.52 11.84
N ILE A 91 7.28 1.86 11.91
CA ILE A 91 6.10 2.74 11.77
C ILE A 91 6.00 3.36 10.36
N CYS A 92 7.12 3.57 9.65
CA CYS A 92 7.10 4.05 8.26
C CYS A 92 6.66 2.97 7.25
N MET A 93 6.91 1.68 7.55
CA MET A 93 6.62 0.59 6.60
C MET A 93 5.13 0.36 6.34
N PHE A 94 4.27 0.61 7.33
CA PHE A 94 2.83 0.45 7.17
C PHE A 94 2.20 1.57 6.33
N LEU A 95 2.87 2.73 6.31
CA LEU A 95 2.38 3.92 5.64
C LEU A 95 2.67 3.91 4.15
N GLU A 96 3.76 3.25 3.72
CA GLU A 96 4.11 3.08 2.31
C GLU A 96 3.14 2.14 1.56
N LEU A 97 2.56 1.14 2.25
CA LEU A 97 1.53 0.26 1.68
C LEU A 97 0.19 0.99 1.45
N LEU A 98 -0.20 1.83 2.41
CA LEU A 98 -1.37 2.70 2.30
C LEU A 98 -1.18 3.84 1.30
N LEU A 99 0.05 4.33 1.19
CA LEU A 99 0.54 5.18 0.11
C LEU A 99 0.26 4.55 -1.24
N ILE A 100 0.74 3.33 -1.48
CA ILE A 100 0.62 2.69 -2.79
C ILE A 100 -0.84 2.39 -3.13
N SER A 101 -1.65 1.95 -2.16
CA SER A 101 -3.09 1.76 -2.39
C SER A 101 -3.82 3.08 -2.64
N ASN A 102 -3.47 4.17 -1.94
CA ASN A 102 -4.08 5.48 -2.19
C ASN A 102 -3.54 6.18 -3.44
N GLN A 103 -2.27 5.96 -3.81
CA GLN A 103 -1.71 6.37 -5.09
C GLN A 103 -2.39 5.60 -6.23
N CYS A 104 -2.74 4.32 -6.04
CA CYS A 104 -3.60 3.58 -6.97
C CYS A 104 -5.01 4.15 -7.03
N LYS A 105 -5.64 4.53 -5.92
CA LYS A 105 -6.94 5.22 -5.94
C LYS A 105 -6.87 6.60 -6.63
N ILE A 106 -5.74 7.30 -6.56
CA ILE A 106 -5.49 8.54 -7.30
C ILE A 106 -5.23 8.27 -8.78
N PHE A 107 -4.51 7.18 -9.10
CA PHE A 107 -4.16 6.79 -10.46
C PHE A 107 -5.33 6.14 -11.23
N LEU A 108 -6.26 5.48 -10.53
CA LEU A 108 -7.48 4.86 -11.06
C LEU A 108 -8.72 5.78 -10.99
N ARG A 109 -8.61 6.98 -10.39
CA ARG A 109 -9.64 8.04 -10.44
C ARG A 109 -9.42 9.06 -11.57
N ILE A 110 -8.53 8.75 -12.50
CA ILE A 110 -8.37 9.47 -13.78
C ILE A 110 -8.90 8.55 -14.89
#